data_AF-A0A841ACA0-F1
#
_entry.id   AF-A0A841ACA0-F1
#
_cell.length_a   1.000
_cell.length_b   1.000
_cell.length_c   1.000
_cell.angle_alpha   90.00
_cell.angle_beta   90.00
_cell.angle_gamma   90.00
#
_symmetry.space_group_name_H-M   'P 1'
#
loop_
_entity.id
_entity.type
_entity.pdbx_description
1 polymer ?
#
loop_
_entity_poly.entity_id
_entity_poly.type
_entity_poly.pdbx_seq_one_letter_code
_entity_poly.pdbx_strand_id
1 'polypeptide(L)'
;MWPEQTSPAGGTRPAAAYSLEVTGKAIAQLEAARADIPLGTPVNIAFLGNEDHAQRVGAARAIRDWGLSPVPTQMTFDADALVRWVRQVRADGIDAPLRLGVPGPARAGTLLRFARQFGVSPSAQVAERYGLPTDGAADAPVGPERFWDALQSGLTAASAEIDLGVIGYHLYPFGGMSAAVRWMNGRLTLPGA
;
A
#
# COMPACT_ATOMS: atom_id res chain seq x y z
N MET A 1 -9.00 6.55 14.43
CA MET A 1 -8.00 7.26 15.25
C MET A 1 -6.64 6.76 14.80
N TRP A 2 -5.79 7.63 14.26
CA TRP A 2 -4.42 7.26 13.88
C TRP A 2 -3.65 6.92 15.17
N PRO A 3 -2.80 5.88 15.21
CA PRO A 3 -1.95 5.66 16.38
C PRO A 3 -1.04 6.88 16.57
N GLU A 4 -0.79 7.26 17.83
CA GLU A 4 0.21 8.28 18.16
C GLU A 4 1.54 7.88 17.53
N GLN A 5 2.12 8.78 16.72
CA GLN A 5 3.46 8.58 16.18
C GLN A 5 4.48 8.96 17.25
N THR A 6 5.01 7.98 17.96
CA THR A 6 6.18 8.18 18.82
C THR A 6 7.43 8.28 17.94
N SER A 7 8.08 9.44 17.96
CA SER A 7 9.40 9.59 17.32
C SER A 7 10.48 8.89 18.15
N PRO A 8 11.57 8.39 17.53
CA PRO A 8 12.68 7.75 18.25
C PRO A 8 13.43 8.69 19.23
N ALA A 9 13.10 9.98 19.24
CA ALA A 9 13.67 11.00 20.14
C ALA A 9 12.82 11.32 21.39
N GLY A 10 11.77 10.55 21.71
CA GLY A 10 11.04 10.67 22.99
C GLY A 10 10.14 11.90 23.17
N GLY A 11 9.91 12.69 22.11
CA GLY A 11 8.95 13.81 22.12
C GLY A 11 7.64 13.46 21.42
N THR A 12 6.50 13.65 22.09
CA THR A 12 5.16 13.58 21.49
C THR A 12 4.99 14.75 20.52
N ARG A 13 5.05 14.51 19.21
CA ARG A 13 4.63 15.52 18.23
C ARG A 13 3.09 15.57 18.22
N PRO A 14 2.47 16.76 18.21
CA PRO A 14 1.03 16.87 18.02
C PRO A 14 0.62 16.12 16.75
N ALA A 15 -0.47 15.33 16.81
CA ALA A 15 -1.05 14.75 15.61
C ALA A 15 -1.41 15.88 14.63
N ALA A 16 -0.97 15.77 13.38
CA ALA A 16 -1.28 16.79 12.37
C ALA A 16 -2.80 17.00 12.28
N ALA A 17 -3.23 18.26 12.19
CA ALA A 17 -4.65 18.63 12.14
C ALA A 17 -5.38 18.07 10.91
N TYR A 18 -4.63 17.70 9.86
CA TYR A 18 -5.13 17.11 8.63
C TYR A 18 -4.10 16.15 8.01
N SER A 19 -4.56 15.37 7.02
CA SER A 19 -3.68 14.64 6.09
C SER A 19 -4.04 15.02 4.66
N LEU A 20 -3.06 14.90 3.77
CA LEU A 20 -3.21 15.16 2.33
C LEU A 20 -3.20 13.84 1.56
N GLU A 21 -3.76 13.84 0.36
CA GLU A 21 -3.59 12.75 -0.60
C GLU A 21 -3.09 13.34 -1.92
N VAL A 22 -2.03 12.75 -2.47
CA VAL A 22 -1.39 13.15 -3.73
C VAL A 22 -1.07 11.90 -4.55
N THR A 23 -0.81 12.07 -5.84
CA THR A 23 -0.22 11.01 -6.66
C THR A 23 1.28 11.29 -6.83
N GLY A 24 2.05 10.31 -7.31
CA GLY A 24 3.48 10.52 -7.58
C GLY A 24 3.74 11.65 -8.58
N LYS A 25 2.87 11.82 -9.58
CA LYS A 25 2.93 12.89 -10.59
C LYS A 25 2.63 14.27 -10.03
N ALA A 26 1.81 14.36 -8.99
CA ALA A 26 1.45 15.63 -8.37
C ALA A 26 2.54 16.18 -7.45
N ILE A 27 3.71 15.52 -7.38
CA ILE A 27 4.79 15.91 -6.46
C ILE A 27 5.25 17.36 -6.66
N ALA A 28 5.30 17.85 -7.89
CA ALA A 28 5.67 19.25 -8.19
C ALA A 28 4.64 20.26 -7.66
N GLN A 29 3.35 19.90 -7.64
CA GLN A 29 2.29 20.74 -7.07
C GLN A 29 2.40 20.78 -5.55
N LEU A 30 2.71 19.63 -4.93
CA LEU A 30 2.95 19.55 -3.50
C LEU A 30 4.20 20.35 -3.08
N GLU A 31 5.25 20.32 -3.90
CA GLU A 31 6.47 21.12 -3.67
C GLU A 31 6.14 22.62 -3.62
N ALA A 32 5.31 23.10 -4.55
CA ALA A 32 4.91 24.51 -4.60
C ALA A 32 4.12 24.96 -3.36
N ALA A 33 3.33 24.07 -2.76
CA ALA A 33 2.51 24.36 -1.58
C ALA A 33 3.21 24.06 -0.25
N ARG A 34 4.44 23.51 -0.26
CA ARG A 34 5.08 22.93 0.93
C ARG A 34 5.26 23.91 2.10
N ALA A 35 5.44 25.20 1.81
CA ALA A 35 5.63 26.22 2.83
C ALA A 35 4.37 26.48 3.68
N ASP A 36 3.20 26.15 3.14
CA ASP A 36 1.90 26.31 3.81
C ASP A 36 1.47 25.06 4.59
N ILE A 37 2.22 23.95 4.44
CA ILE A 37 1.89 22.65 5.05
C ILE A 37 2.64 22.52 6.37
N PRO A 38 1.94 22.32 7.51
CA PRO A 38 2.58 22.07 8.79
C PRO A 38 3.51 20.84 8.72
N LEU A 39 4.69 20.96 9.34
CA LEU A 39 5.65 19.87 9.43
C LEU A 39 5.02 18.63 10.10
N GLY A 40 5.41 17.44 9.63
CA GLY A 40 4.85 16.18 10.10
C GLY A 40 3.45 15.84 9.57
N THR A 41 2.83 16.67 8.71
CA THR A 41 1.55 16.35 8.06
C THR A 41 1.65 15.02 7.28
N PRO A 42 0.76 14.05 7.53
CA PRO A 42 0.68 12.84 6.73
C PRO A 42 0.24 13.14 5.29
N VAL A 43 1.00 12.67 4.31
CA VAL A 43 0.70 12.81 2.89
C VAL A 43 0.57 11.43 2.27
N ASN A 44 -0.66 10.98 2.02
CA ASN A 44 -0.94 9.72 1.36
C ASN A 44 -0.52 9.81 -0.11
N ILE A 45 0.23 8.82 -0.59
CA ILE A 45 0.62 8.76 -2.02
C ILE A 45 -0.24 7.70 -2.70
N ALA A 46 -1.31 8.13 -3.36
CA ALA A 46 -2.29 7.31 -4.05
C ALA A 46 -1.74 6.69 -5.34
N PHE A 47 -2.23 5.50 -5.68
CA PHE A 47 -1.87 4.80 -6.91
C PHE A 47 -3.03 4.90 -7.91
N LEU A 48 -2.91 5.84 -8.85
CA LEU A 48 -3.89 5.98 -9.94
C LEU A 48 -3.54 5.15 -11.17
N GLY A 49 -2.46 4.37 -11.10
CA GLY A 49 -2.20 3.34 -12.07
C GLY A 49 -1.56 3.72 -13.39
N ASN A 50 -1.49 5.01 -13.66
CA ASN A 50 -0.72 5.56 -14.76
C ASN A 50 0.67 6.04 -14.29
N GLU A 51 1.13 5.57 -13.13
CA GLU A 51 2.40 5.94 -12.49
C GLU A 51 3.23 4.68 -12.23
N ASP A 52 4.55 4.78 -12.38
CA ASP A 52 5.44 3.69 -12.04
C ASP A 52 5.86 3.72 -10.56
N HIS A 53 6.57 2.66 -10.17
CA HIS A 53 7.01 2.47 -8.80
C HIS A 53 8.09 3.48 -8.37
N ALA A 54 8.98 3.85 -9.28
CA ALA A 54 10.08 4.77 -9.03
C ALA A 54 9.56 6.20 -8.79
N GLN A 55 8.55 6.63 -9.54
CA GLN A 55 7.87 7.91 -9.36
C GLN A 55 7.30 8.05 -7.93
N ARG A 56 6.74 6.97 -7.38
CA ARG A 56 6.18 6.98 -6.03
C ARG A 56 7.24 6.96 -4.94
N VAL A 57 8.32 6.19 -5.13
CA VAL A 57 9.48 6.23 -4.22
C VAL A 57 10.11 7.62 -4.25
N GLY A 58 10.26 8.22 -5.43
CA GLY A 58 10.73 9.59 -5.60
C GLY A 58 9.85 10.60 -4.87
N ALA A 59 8.53 10.50 -5.02
CA ALA A 59 7.58 11.34 -4.30
C ALA A 59 7.69 11.18 -2.78
N ALA A 60 7.79 9.94 -2.27
CA ALA A 60 7.95 9.68 -0.85
C ALA A 60 9.25 10.26 -0.29
N ARG A 61 10.37 10.13 -1.03
CA ARG A 61 11.66 10.74 -0.67
C ARG A 61 11.55 12.26 -0.59
N ALA A 62 11.02 12.89 -1.64
CA ALA A 62 10.87 14.35 -1.68
C ALA A 62 10.00 14.87 -0.53
N ILE A 63 8.85 14.24 -0.27
CA ILE A 63 7.95 14.58 0.85
C ILE A 63 8.66 14.50 2.20
N ARG A 64 9.45 13.44 2.42
CA ARG A 64 10.24 13.29 3.64
C ARG A 64 11.32 14.37 3.74
N ASP A 65 12.05 14.65 2.65
CA ASP A 65 13.11 15.66 2.63
C ASP A 65 12.58 17.07 2.92
N TRP A 66 11.27 17.29 2.73
CA TRP A 66 10.57 18.52 3.12
C TRP A 66 10.06 18.53 4.57
N GLY A 67 10.34 17.49 5.37
CA GLY A 67 9.89 17.38 6.77
C GLY A 67 8.41 16.99 6.94
N LEU A 68 7.77 16.48 5.89
CA LEU A 68 6.40 15.93 5.91
C LEU A 68 6.45 14.39 6.11
N SER A 69 5.30 13.77 6.42
CA SER A 69 5.20 12.34 6.70
C SER A 69 4.56 11.60 5.51
N PRO A 70 5.33 10.98 4.58
CA PRO A 70 4.73 10.26 3.45
C PRO A 70 4.03 8.98 3.93
N VAL A 71 2.79 8.76 3.50
CA VAL A 71 2.00 7.54 3.77
C VAL A 71 1.66 6.85 2.44
N PRO A 72 2.64 6.21 1.78
CA PRO A 72 2.36 5.59 0.50
C PRO A 72 1.38 4.41 0.64
N THR A 73 0.34 4.41 -0.20
CA THR A 73 -0.60 3.29 -0.33
C THR A 73 -0.31 2.55 -1.63
N GLN A 74 0.12 1.30 -1.58
CA GLN A 74 0.45 0.55 -2.81
C GLN A 74 -0.63 -0.48 -3.11
N MET A 75 -1.00 -0.66 -4.37
CA MET A 75 -1.84 -1.78 -4.81
C MET A 75 -1.16 -2.54 -5.95
N THR A 76 -1.00 -3.84 -5.77
CA THR A 76 -0.43 -4.73 -6.79
C THR A 76 -1.03 -6.12 -6.65
N PHE A 77 -0.99 -6.89 -7.73
CA PHE A 77 -1.30 -8.33 -7.73
C PHE A 77 -0.04 -9.19 -7.49
N ASP A 78 1.15 -8.58 -7.44
CA ASP A 78 2.42 -9.25 -7.18
C ASP A 78 2.88 -8.99 -5.74
N ALA A 79 2.69 -9.98 -4.87
CA ALA A 79 3.09 -9.92 -3.47
C ALA A 79 4.61 -9.73 -3.30
N ASP A 80 5.43 -10.37 -4.16
CA ASP A 80 6.89 -10.25 -4.07
C ASP A 80 7.35 -8.84 -4.44
N ALA A 81 6.71 -8.24 -5.46
CA ALA A 81 6.98 -6.85 -5.81
C ALA A 81 6.64 -5.90 -4.67
N LEU A 82 5.56 -6.17 -3.94
CA LEU A 82 5.16 -5.39 -2.77
C LEU A 82 6.18 -5.51 -1.63
N VAL A 83 6.72 -6.71 -1.37
CA VAL A 83 7.77 -6.92 -0.36
C VAL A 83 9.08 -6.24 -0.77
N ARG A 84 9.48 -6.34 -2.05
CA ARG A 84 10.66 -5.61 -2.58
C ARG A 84 10.51 -4.10 -2.41
N TRP A 85 9.31 -3.58 -2.63
CA TRP A 85 9.01 -2.17 -2.41
C TRP A 85 9.19 -1.75 -0.96
N VAL A 86 8.62 -2.52 -0.01
CA VAL A 86 8.75 -2.24 1.42
C VAL A 86 10.23 -2.16 1.80
N ARG A 87 11.05 -3.12 1.33
CA ARG A 87 12.50 -3.12 1.55
C ARG A 87 13.15 -1.86 0.99
N GLN A 88 12.80 -1.44 -0.22
CA GLN A 88 13.34 -0.22 -0.82
C GLN A 88 12.98 1.03 -0.01
N VAL A 89 11.72 1.16 0.40
CA VAL A 89 11.25 2.31 1.19
C VAL A 89 12.00 2.42 2.51
N ARG A 90 12.25 1.30 3.20
CA ARG A 90 13.04 1.27 4.44
C ARG A 90 14.53 1.51 4.20
N ALA A 91 15.11 0.91 3.16
CA ALA A 91 16.50 1.18 2.77
C ALA A 91 16.75 2.66 2.44
N ASP A 92 15.70 3.36 2.01
CA ASP A 92 15.77 4.78 1.72
C ASP A 92 15.69 5.65 2.99
N GLY A 93 15.43 5.09 4.17
CA GLY A 93 15.27 5.82 5.44
C GLY A 93 13.91 6.50 5.56
N ILE A 94 12.86 5.90 5.00
CA ILE A 94 11.48 6.37 5.16
C ILE A 94 10.84 5.49 6.22
N ASP A 95 10.68 5.98 7.46
CA ASP A 95 10.17 5.21 8.60
C ASP A 95 8.67 5.40 8.87
N ALA A 96 8.00 6.21 8.05
CA ALA A 96 6.57 6.45 8.16
C ALA A 96 5.77 5.13 8.03
N PRO A 97 4.59 5.03 8.67
CA PRO A 97 3.75 3.85 8.55
C PRO A 97 3.39 3.54 7.09
N LEU A 98 3.51 2.27 6.69
CA LEU A 98 3.16 1.82 5.33
C LEU A 98 1.76 1.20 5.32
N ARG A 99 1.02 1.46 4.22
CA ARG A 99 -0.30 0.85 3.98
C ARG A 99 -0.25 -0.02 2.74
N LEU A 100 -0.23 -1.33 2.95
CA LEU A 100 -0.13 -2.33 1.90
C LEU A 100 -1.51 -2.69 1.36
N GLY A 101 -1.69 -2.52 0.06
CA GLY A 101 -2.96 -2.80 -0.62
C GLY A 101 -3.23 -4.28 -0.71
N VAL A 102 -4.44 -4.67 -0.31
CA VAL A 102 -4.91 -6.05 -0.39
C VAL A 102 -6.21 -6.07 -1.19
N PRO A 103 -6.22 -6.68 -2.38
CA PRO A 103 -7.46 -6.85 -3.13
C PRO A 103 -8.36 -7.86 -2.40
N GLY A 104 -9.61 -7.50 -2.17
CA GLY A 104 -10.60 -8.42 -1.61
C GLY A 104 -11.11 -9.44 -2.64
N PRO A 105 -11.80 -10.50 -2.18
CA PRO A 105 -12.41 -11.48 -3.08
C PRO A 105 -13.30 -10.83 -4.14
N ALA A 106 -13.19 -11.27 -5.39
CA ALA A 106 -13.96 -10.73 -6.52
C ALA A 106 -14.08 -11.74 -7.66
N ARG A 107 -14.73 -11.34 -8.76
CA ARG A 107 -14.70 -12.09 -10.02
C ARG A 107 -13.42 -11.77 -10.79
N ALA A 108 -12.85 -12.75 -11.49
CA ALA A 108 -11.63 -12.59 -12.28
C ALA A 108 -11.72 -11.40 -13.25
N GLY A 109 -12.82 -11.26 -13.97
CA GLY A 109 -13.07 -10.15 -14.89
C GLY A 109 -13.12 -8.79 -14.19
N THR A 110 -13.60 -8.73 -12.94
CA THR A 110 -13.59 -7.51 -12.12
C THR A 110 -12.18 -7.13 -11.70
N LEU A 111 -11.38 -8.09 -11.24
CA LEU A 111 -9.97 -7.85 -10.91
C LEU A 111 -9.19 -7.36 -12.13
N LEU A 112 -9.34 -8.02 -13.28
CA LEU A 112 -8.68 -7.63 -14.53
C LEU A 112 -9.11 -6.25 -15.01
N ARG A 113 -10.39 -5.89 -14.88
CA ARG A 113 -10.89 -4.54 -15.19
C ARG A 113 -10.22 -3.48 -14.32
N PHE A 114 -10.17 -3.70 -13.01
CA PHE A 114 -9.52 -2.77 -12.09
C PHE A 114 -8.01 -2.72 -12.31
N ALA A 115 -7.37 -3.86 -12.58
CA ALA A 115 -5.96 -3.93 -12.94
C ALA A 115 -5.66 -3.01 -14.14
N ARG A 116 -6.47 -3.10 -15.21
CA ARG A 116 -6.37 -2.20 -16.37
C ARG A 116 -6.63 -0.74 -16.03
N GLN A 117 -7.67 -0.45 -15.24
CA GLN A 117 -8.01 0.92 -14.83
C GLN A 117 -6.87 1.56 -14.01
N PHE A 118 -6.24 0.77 -13.15
CA PHE A 118 -5.06 1.15 -12.40
C PHE A 118 -3.77 0.85 -13.17
N GLY A 119 -3.78 0.68 -14.49
CA GLY A 119 -2.60 0.43 -15.33
C GLY A 119 -1.62 -0.63 -14.81
N VAL A 120 -2.06 -1.51 -13.91
CA VAL A 120 -1.33 -2.68 -13.44
C VAL A 120 -1.73 -3.78 -14.39
N SER A 121 -0.88 -4.07 -15.36
CA SER A 121 -1.00 -5.32 -16.11
C SER A 121 -0.14 -6.37 -15.42
N PRO A 122 -0.74 -7.33 -14.68
CA PRO A 122 0.04 -8.45 -14.18
C PRO A 122 0.58 -9.24 -15.38
N SER A 123 1.84 -9.66 -15.32
CA SER A 123 2.33 -10.68 -16.26
C SER A 123 1.52 -11.97 -16.10
N ALA A 124 1.56 -12.86 -17.10
CA ALA A 124 0.89 -14.16 -17.00
C ALA A 124 1.30 -14.92 -15.72
N GLN A 125 2.58 -14.86 -15.36
CA GLN A 125 3.10 -15.45 -14.13
C GLN A 125 2.56 -14.78 -12.86
N VAL A 126 2.43 -13.45 -12.83
CA VAL A 126 1.81 -12.75 -11.69
C VAL A 126 0.33 -13.10 -11.58
N ALA A 127 -0.39 -13.14 -12.71
CA ALA A 127 -1.79 -13.51 -12.75
C ALA A 127 -2.00 -14.94 -12.23
N GLU A 128 -1.17 -15.89 -12.66
CA GLU A 128 -1.19 -17.28 -12.20
C GLU A 128 -0.88 -17.39 -10.69
N ARG A 129 0.17 -16.72 -10.21
CA ARG A 129 0.52 -16.73 -8.77
C ARG A 129 -0.56 -16.10 -7.92
N TYR A 130 -1.26 -15.09 -8.44
CA TYR A 130 -2.42 -14.50 -7.79
C TYR A 130 -3.64 -15.45 -7.80
N GLY A 131 -3.73 -16.36 -8.78
CA GLY A 131 -4.85 -17.29 -8.95
C GLY A 131 -5.91 -16.84 -9.96
N LEU A 132 -5.55 -15.94 -10.88
CA LEU A 132 -6.41 -15.58 -12.00
C LEU A 132 -6.46 -16.73 -13.02
N PRO A 133 -7.66 -17.04 -13.57
CA PRO A 133 -7.81 -18.10 -14.56
C PRO A 133 -7.11 -17.76 -15.89
N THR A 134 -6.42 -18.73 -16.48
CA THR A 134 -5.67 -18.58 -17.75
C THR A 134 -6.52 -18.84 -18.99
N ASP A 135 -7.67 -19.49 -18.83
CA ASP A 135 -8.65 -19.80 -19.89
C ASP A 135 -9.61 -18.63 -20.18
N GLY A 136 -9.49 -17.51 -19.46
CA GLY A 136 -10.33 -16.33 -19.64
C GLY A 136 -11.70 -16.41 -18.94
N ALA A 137 -11.90 -17.34 -17.99
CA ALA A 137 -13.12 -17.47 -17.21
C ALA A 137 -13.40 -16.22 -16.32
N ALA A 138 -13.94 -15.15 -16.91
CA ALA A 138 -14.15 -13.86 -16.27
C ALA A 138 -15.09 -13.92 -15.05
N ASP A 139 -16.05 -14.86 -15.05
CA ASP A 139 -17.00 -15.06 -13.97
C ASP A 139 -16.48 -15.96 -12.84
N ALA A 140 -15.27 -16.50 -12.96
CA ALA A 140 -14.68 -17.33 -11.91
C ALA A 140 -14.49 -16.49 -10.62
N PRO A 141 -14.92 -16.99 -9.45
CA PRO A 141 -14.58 -16.37 -8.17
C PRO A 141 -13.08 -16.54 -7.91
N VAL A 142 -12.42 -15.43 -7.58
CA VAL A 142 -11.00 -15.40 -7.24
C VAL A 142 -10.85 -14.70 -5.90
N GLY A 143 -10.29 -15.44 -4.95
CA GLY A 143 -9.91 -14.91 -3.65
C GLY A 143 -8.42 -14.56 -3.60
N PRO A 144 -8.00 -13.68 -2.68
CA PRO A 144 -6.62 -13.22 -2.56
C PRO A 144 -5.75 -14.13 -1.66
N GLU A 145 -6.13 -15.39 -1.42
CA GLU A 145 -5.43 -16.30 -0.50
C GLU A 145 -3.94 -16.45 -0.85
N ARG A 146 -3.64 -16.79 -2.12
CA ARG A 146 -2.26 -16.99 -2.57
C ARG A 146 -1.42 -15.73 -2.44
N PHE A 147 -2.01 -14.59 -2.78
CA PHE A 147 -1.36 -13.28 -2.64
C PHE A 147 -1.07 -12.96 -1.17
N TRP A 148 -2.05 -13.19 -0.30
CA TRP A 148 -1.91 -12.94 1.14
C TRP A 148 -0.83 -13.82 1.76
N ASP A 149 -0.85 -15.12 1.49
CA ASP A 149 0.12 -16.06 2.05
C ASP A 149 1.55 -15.72 1.60
N ALA A 150 1.73 -15.38 0.31
CA ALA A 150 3.00 -14.91 -0.22
C ALA A 150 3.45 -13.59 0.42
N LEU A 151 2.54 -12.63 0.59
CA LEU A 151 2.82 -11.35 1.24
C LEU A 151 3.27 -11.55 2.69
N GLN A 152 2.51 -12.32 3.47
CA GLN A 152 2.84 -12.59 4.88
C GLN A 152 4.17 -13.32 5.02
N SER A 153 4.44 -14.31 4.17
CA SER A 153 5.70 -15.04 4.15
C SER A 153 6.87 -14.09 3.84
N GLY A 154 6.75 -13.26 2.81
CA GLY A 154 7.80 -12.32 2.42
C GLY A 154 8.02 -11.20 3.46
N LEU A 155 6.97 -10.69 4.10
CA LEU A 155 7.09 -9.74 5.21
C LEU A 155 7.78 -10.37 6.43
N THR A 156 7.43 -11.61 6.76
CA THR A 156 8.10 -12.36 7.85
C THR A 156 9.59 -12.49 7.57
N ALA A 157 9.96 -12.93 6.36
CA ALA A 157 11.36 -13.03 5.96
C ALA A 157 12.08 -11.67 6.01
N ALA A 158 11.45 -10.61 5.49
CA ALA A 158 12.04 -9.27 5.53
C ALA A 158 12.22 -8.72 6.95
N SER A 159 11.30 -9.02 7.87
CA SER A 159 11.38 -8.59 9.27
C SER A 159 12.54 -9.23 10.04
N ALA A 160 13.07 -10.36 9.56
CA ALA A 160 14.27 -10.98 10.14
C ALA A 160 15.56 -10.24 9.74
N GLU A 161 15.51 -9.39 8.72
CA GLU A 161 16.67 -8.69 8.15
C GLU A 161 16.64 -7.18 8.40
N ILE A 162 15.46 -6.56 8.39
CA ILE A 162 15.27 -5.11 8.52
C ILE A 162 14.07 -4.78 9.42
N ASP A 163 14.14 -3.65 10.12
CA ASP A 163 12.96 -3.12 10.81
C ASP A 163 11.95 -2.60 9.77
N LEU A 164 10.80 -3.26 9.73
CA LEU A 164 9.72 -2.90 8.82
C LEU A 164 8.87 -1.75 9.35
N GLY A 165 9.03 -1.34 10.61
CA GLY A 165 8.20 -0.35 11.29
C GLY A 165 6.72 -0.74 11.30
N VAL A 166 5.84 0.26 11.40
CA VAL A 166 4.40 0.03 11.41
C VAL A 166 3.90 -0.28 10.00
N ILE A 167 3.37 -1.50 9.81
CA ILE A 167 2.66 -1.94 8.61
C ILE A 167 1.17 -2.06 8.91
N GLY A 168 0.35 -1.38 8.10
CA GLY A 168 -1.10 -1.59 8.03
C GLY A 168 -1.51 -2.07 6.64
N TYR A 169 -2.75 -2.52 6.52
CA TYR A 169 -3.34 -2.96 5.24
C TYR A 169 -4.42 -2.00 4.78
N HIS A 170 -4.47 -1.75 3.46
CA HIS A 170 -5.54 -1.02 2.80
C HIS A 170 -6.35 -2.01 1.95
N LEU A 171 -7.55 -2.34 2.40
CA LEU A 171 -8.42 -3.30 1.72
C LEU A 171 -9.13 -2.65 0.53
N TYR A 172 -9.00 -3.25 -0.65
CA TYR A 172 -9.74 -2.85 -1.85
C TYR A 172 -10.92 -3.82 -2.10
N PRO A 173 -12.17 -3.43 -1.79
CA PRO A 173 -13.31 -4.35 -1.79
C PRO A 173 -13.93 -4.53 -3.19
N PHE A 174 -13.13 -4.93 -4.18
CA PHE A 174 -13.55 -4.97 -5.60
C PHE A 174 -14.78 -5.85 -5.88
N GLY A 175 -14.94 -6.96 -5.15
CA GLY A 175 -16.10 -7.85 -5.26
C GLY A 175 -17.23 -7.55 -4.28
N GLY A 176 -17.13 -6.46 -3.52
CA GLY A 176 -18.14 -6.03 -2.55
C GLY A 176 -17.60 -5.90 -1.11
N MET A 177 -18.10 -4.88 -0.41
CA MET A 177 -17.64 -4.48 0.92
C MET A 177 -17.68 -5.60 1.95
N SER A 178 -18.85 -6.22 2.15
CA SER A 178 -19.04 -7.19 3.23
C SER A 178 -18.18 -8.45 3.08
N ALA A 179 -18.01 -8.95 1.85
CA ALA A 179 -17.17 -10.12 1.58
C ALA A 179 -15.70 -9.81 1.85
N ALA A 180 -15.23 -8.64 1.40
CA ALA A 180 -13.86 -8.20 1.61
C ALA A 180 -13.54 -7.96 3.11
N VAL A 181 -14.43 -7.30 3.85
CA VAL A 181 -14.24 -7.04 5.28
C VAL A 181 -14.24 -8.34 6.09
N ARG A 182 -15.20 -9.25 5.84
CA ARG A 182 -15.21 -10.56 6.50
C ARG A 182 -13.93 -11.34 6.22
N TRP A 183 -13.46 -11.33 4.97
CA TRP A 183 -12.23 -12.00 4.57
C TRP A 183 -11.01 -11.44 5.33
N MET A 184 -10.91 -10.11 5.46
CA MET A 184 -9.81 -9.45 6.16
C MET A 184 -9.85 -9.69 7.67
N ASN A 185 -11.03 -9.56 8.29
CA ASN A 185 -11.19 -9.79 9.73
C ASN A 185 -10.85 -11.23 10.14
N GLY A 186 -11.04 -12.21 9.26
CA GLY A 186 -10.63 -13.60 9.52
C GLY A 186 -9.12 -13.84 9.51
N ARG A 187 -8.29 -12.85 9.18
CA ARG A 187 -6.83 -12.96 9.03
C ARG A 187 -6.05 -12.04 9.95
N LEU A 188 -6.67 -10.97 10.41
CA LEU A 188 -6.07 -10.07 11.37
C LEU A 188 -6.44 -10.53 12.77
N THR A 189 -5.44 -10.71 13.62
CA THR A 189 -5.67 -10.73 15.07
C THR A 189 -5.97 -9.30 15.48
N LEU A 190 -7.26 -8.97 15.66
CA LEU A 190 -7.63 -7.66 16.16
C LEU A 190 -7.21 -7.55 17.63
N PRO A 191 -6.53 -6.46 18.04
CA PRO A 191 -6.29 -6.22 19.46
C PRO A 191 -7.63 -6.14 20.20
N GLY A 192 -7.87 -7.04 21.16
CA GLY A 192 -9.05 -7.04 22.02
C GLY A 192 -10.26 -7.87 21.54
N ALA A 193 -10.08 -8.81 20.62
CA ALA A 193 -11.06 -9.86 20.33
C ALA A 193 -10.81 -11.12 21.19
#